data_AF-A0A2H4U519-F1
#
_entry.id   AF-A0A2H4U519-F1
#
_cell.length_a   1.000
_cell.length_b   1.000
_cell.length_c   1.000
_cell.angle_alpha   90.00
_cell.angle_beta   90.00
_cell.angle_gamma   90.00
#
_symmetry.space_group_name_H-M   'P 1'
#
loop_
_entity.id
_entity.type
_entity.pdbx_description
1 polymer ?
#
loop_
_entity_poly.entity_id
_entity_poly.type
_entity_poly.pdbx_seq_one_letter_code
_entity_poly.pdbx_strand_id
1 'polypeptide(L)'
;MESKIIYSLSLFLENKLSEEQLSKVQEFLLSGDIGIVASKFLAILIFFILFADIVIGIFIVFFKISDLSLFLPLLIIPFVATYVFIKQEKRAAEIEKSAPDFLRQLSAMLKVGLSFENAMEDMSKYGEGPLYDETRRAIAEIKVGRNFDDAWMAMAQRLKSKELERIFTIILGSRKSGSSIANVIFDVSNNLRDMLALKRERKSSVMMAVMFLIISAVIASPFALGMVSVYSQFMQSFGKQTQLILAAPFAGQIYLVIHSVLVGLIISIIMYGDVKKGIKFSVPLALVSYGIFYLISNFAGAMFLS
;
A
#
# COMPACT_ATOMS: atom_id res chain seq x y z
N MET A 1 6.07 -28.26 -2.81
CA MET A 1 5.43 -29.09 -1.76
C MET A 1 4.46 -28.21 -0.99
N GLU A 2 3.16 -28.31 -1.27
CA GLU A 2 2.16 -27.54 -0.53
C GLU A 2 2.00 -28.14 0.87
N SER A 3 2.02 -27.29 1.90
CA SER A 3 1.74 -27.72 3.27
C SER A 3 0.32 -28.26 3.36
N LYS A 4 0.15 -29.52 3.80
CA LYS A 4 -1.17 -30.16 4.00
C LYS A 4 -2.10 -29.29 4.86
N ILE A 5 -1.53 -28.55 5.82
CA ILE A 5 -2.25 -27.66 6.75
C ILE A 5 -2.89 -26.48 6.00
N ILE A 6 -2.13 -25.85 5.09
CA ILE A 6 -2.61 -24.70 4.31
C ILE A 6 -3.73 -25.14 3.38
N TYR A 7 -3.59 -26.30 2.75
CA TYR A 7 -4.62 -26.87 1.87
C TYR A 7 -5.92 -27.21 2.62
N SER A 8 -5.82 -27.84 3.82
CA SER A 8 -7.00 -28.10 4.64
C SER A 8 -7.69 -26.82 5.12
N LEU A 9 -6.92 -25.79 5.46
CA LEU A 9 -7.46 -24.49 5.85
C LEU A 9 -8.13 -23.76 4.68
N SER A 10 -7.57 -23.84 3.46
CA SER A 10 -8.18 -23.19 2.30
C SER A 10 -9.53 -23.83 1.94
N LEU A 11 -9.63 -25.16 1.98
CA LEU A 11 -10.89 -25.88 1.79
C LEU A 11 -11.92 -25.53 2.87
N PHE A 12 -11.48 -25.42 4.12
CA PHE A 12 -12.37 -25.01 5.21
C PHE A 12 -12.92 -23.58 5.00
N LEU A 13 -12.09 -22.66 4.53
CA LEU A 13 -12.50 -21.29 4.23
C LEU A 13 -13.45 -21.20 3.03
N GLU A 14 -13.22 -22.01 1.99
CA GLU A 14 -14.13 -22.12 0.83
C GLU A 14 -15.53 -22.58 1.24
N ASN A 15 -15.61 -23.52 2.19
CA ASN A 15 -16.90 -24.02 2.69
C ASN A 15 -17.61 -23.06 3.64
N LYS A 16 -16.89 -22.10 4.25
CA LYS A 16 -17.43 -21.26 5.33
C LYS A 16 -17.67 -19.80 4.93
N LEU A 17 -16.94 -19.29 3.95
CA LEU A 17 -17.11 -17.93 3.42
C LEU A 17 -18.05 -17.95 2.20
N SER A 18 -18.82 -16.88 2.02
CA SER A 18 -19.64 -16.75 0.81
C SER A 18 -18.77 -16.46 -0.42
N GLU A 19 -19.25 -16.83 -1.61
CA GLU A 19 -18.58 -16.49 -2.87
C GLU A 19 -18.35 -14.98 -3.03
N GLU A 20 -19.28 -14.16 -2.52
CA GLU A 20 -19.16 -12.69 -2.53
C GLU A 20 -17.97 -12.20 -1.66
N GLN A 21 -17.70 -12.87 -0.55
CA GLN A 21 -16.56 -12.50 0.30
C GLN A 21 -15.23 -12.88 -0.34
N LEU A 22 -15.15 -14.10 -0.89
CA LEU A 22 -13.95 -14.57 -1.58
C LEU A 22 -13.67 -13.76 -2.84
N SER A 23 -14.71 -13.35 -3.58
CA SER A 23 -14.53 -12.52 -4.77
C SER A 23 -14.00 -11.13 -4.44
N LYS A 24 -14.47 -10.49 -3.37
CA LYS A 24 -13.93 -9.20 -2.90
C LYS A 24 -12.45 -9.30 -2.53
N VAL A 25 -12.05 -10.37 -1.84
CA VAL A 25 -10.64 -10.61 -1.49
C VAL A 25 -9.82 -10.91 -2.76
N GLN A 26 -10.37 -11.70 -3.69
CA GLN A 26 -9.71 -12.00 -4.95
C GLN A 26 -9.50 -10.73 -5.78
N GLU A 27 -10.50 -9.85 -5.86
CA GLU A 27 -10.41 -8.56 -6.56
C GLU A 27 -9.36 -7.65 -5.90
N PHE A 28 -9.31 -7.63 -4.57
CA PHE A 28 -8.28 -6.90 -3.83
C PHE A 28 -6.86 -7.42 -4.10
N LEU A 29 -6.67 -8.73 -4.21
CA LEU A 29 -5.37 -9.33 -4.53
C LEU A 29 -4.97 -9.10 -5.99
N LEU A 30 -5.89 -9.33 -6.92
CA LEU A 30 -5.65 -9.17 -8.35
C LEU A 30 -5.37 -7.71 -8.72
N SER A 31 -6.03 -6.76 -8.06
CA SER A 31 -5.70 -5.34 -8.26
C SER A 31 -4.24 -5.04 -7.91
N GLY A 32 -3.65 -5.74 -6.93
CA GLY A 32 -2.24 -5.65 -6.58
C GLY A 32 -1.29 -6.56 -7.37
N ASP A 33 -1.76 -7.17 -8.46
CA ASP A 33 -1.01 -8.16 -9.26
C ASP A 33 -0.51 -9.35 -8.43
N ILE A 34 -1.38 -9.84 -7.54
CA ILE A 34 -1.14 -11.04 -6.73
C ILE A 34 -2.06 -12.14 -7.23
N GLY A 35 -1.51 -13.04 -8.06
CA GLY A 35 -2.22 -14.16 -8.68
C GLY A 35 -2.47 -15.35 -7.76
N ILE A 36 -2.64 -15.13 -6.45
CA ILE A 36 -2.93 -16.19 -5.48
C ILE A 36 -4.44 -16.27 -5.29
N VAL A 37 -4.97 -17.49 -5.17
CA VAL A 37 -6.39 -17.72 -4.86
C VAL A 37 -6.72 -17.17 -3.47
N ALA A 38 -7.84 -16.45 -3.34
CA ALA A 38 -8.25 -15.77 -2.11
C ALA A 38 -8.31 -16.71 -0.89
N SER A 39 -8.89 -17.91 -1.03
CA SER A 39 -8.97 -18.92 0.03
C SER A 39 -7.58 -19.36 0.51
N LYS A 40 -6.66 -19.61 -0.42
CA LYS A 40 -5.27 -19.99 -0.14
C LYS A 40 -4.50 -18.86 0.52
N PHE A 41 -4.71 -17.62 0.06
CA PHE A 41 -4.10 -16.44 0.67
C PHE A 41 -4.57 -16.25 2.12
N LEU A 42 -5.88 -16.34 2.38
CA LEU A 42 -6.44 -16.25 3.73
C LEU A 42 -5.92 -17.39 4.63
N ALA A 43 -5.81 -18.61 4.10
CA ALA A 43 -5.25 -19.75 4.83
C ALA A 43 -3.79 -19.52 5.25
N ILE A 44 -2.95 -18.98 4.34
CA ILE A 44 -1.57 -18.59 4.65
C ILE A 44 -1.55 -17.52 5.74
N LEU A 45 -2.41 -16.52 5.63
CA LEU A 45 -2.47 -15.40 6.57
C LEU A 45 -2.87 -15.87 7.98
N ILE A 46 -3.91 -16.69 8.10
CA ILE A 46 -4.34 -17.29 9.38
C ILE A 46 -3.22 -18.16 9.97
N PHE A 47 -2.57 -18.99 9.14
CA PHE A 47 -1.47 -19.83 9.61
C PHE A 47 -0.33 -19.02 10.22
N PHE A 48 0.09 -17.93 9.56
CA PHE A 48 1.14 -17.05 10.08
C PHE A 48 0.75 -16.33 11.37
N ILE A 49 -0.52 -15.88 11.48
CA ILE A 49 -1.02 -15.27 12.73
C ILE A 49 -0.96 -16.26 13.87
N LEU A 50 -1.54 -17.47 13.70
CA LEU A 50 -1.56 -18.49 14.73
C LEU A 50 -0.15 -18.94 15.13
N PHE A 51 0.75 -19.07 14.14
CA PHE A 51 2.14 -19.40 14.41
C PHE A 51 2.83 -18.29 15.22
N ALA A 52 2.62 -17.02 14.87
CA ALA A 52 3.18 -15.89 15.61
C ALA A 52 2.60 -15.79 17.03
N ASP A 53 1.30 -16.04 17.21
CA ASP A 53 0.65 -16.09 18.54
C ASP A 53 1.29 -17.14 19.44
N ILE A 54 1.55 -18.34 18.92
CA ILE A 54 2.20 -19.42 19.67
C ILE A 54 3.62 -19.03 20.07
N VAL A 55 4.41 -18.49 19.13
CA VAL A 55 5.80 -18.10 19.38
C VAL A 55 5.86 -16.98 20.44
N ILE A 56 5.01 -15.96 20.32
CA ILE A 56 4.96 -14.85 21.28
C ILE A 56 4.46 -15.35 22.64
N GLY A 57 3.45 -16.22 22.67
CA GLY A 57 2.96 -16.82 23.91
C GLY A 57 4.05 -17.57 24.68
N ILE A 58 4.90 -18.33 23.97
CA ILE A 58 6.07 -18.99 24.57
C ILE A 58 7.04 -17.92 25.13
N PHE A 59 7.36 -16.88 24.36
CA PHE A 59 8.25 -15.81 24.80
C PHE A 59 7.73 -15.08 26.04
N ILE A 60 6.42 -14.82 26.15
CA ILE A 60 5.82 -14.18 27.33
C ILE A 60 6.05 -15.04 28.58
N VAL A 61 5.81 -16.35 28.48
CA VAL A 61 5.99 -17.28 29.62
C VAL A 61 7.45 -17.34 30.06
N PHE A 62 8.40 -17.36 29.12
CA PHE A 62 9.83 -17.47 29.43
C PHE A 62 10.46 -16.15 29.91
N PHE A 63 10.08 -15.02 29.32
CA PHE A 63 10.73 -13.72 29.55
C PHE A 63 9.89 -12.73 30.37
N LYS A 64 8.70 -13.13 30.84
CA LYS A 64 7.76 -12.28 31.59
C LYS A 64 7.49 -10.93 30.90
N ILE A 65 7.32 -10.98 29.59
CA ILE A 65 6.97 -9.81 28.76
C ILE A 65 5.51 -9.41 29.06
N SER A 66 5.20 -8.13 28.92
CA SER A 66 3.84 -7.59 29.05
C SER A 66 2.80 -8.37 28.20
N ASP A 67 1.64 -8.65 28.78
CA ASP A 67 0.48 -9.32 28.13
C ASP A 67 0.01 -8.59 26.86
N LEU A 68 0.34 -7.30 26.71
CA LEU A 68 0.00 -6.51 25.52
C LEU A 68 0.68 -7.04 24.24
N SER A 69 1.75 -7.83 24.36
CA SER A 69 2.45 -8.44 23.22
C SER A 69 1.63 -9.51 22.48
N LEU A 70 0.59 -10.09 23.11
CA LEU A 70 -0.35 -11.02 22.46
C LEU A 70 -1.11 -10.40 21.28
N PHE A 71 -1.24 -9.07 21.23
CA PHE A 71 -1.95 -8.39 20.13
C PHE A 71 -1.04 -8.08 18.93
N LEU A 72 0.28 -8.32 19.03
CA LEU A 72 1.23 -7.99 17.96
C LEU A 72 0.96 -8.77 16.65
N PRO A 73 0.58 -10.06 16.67
CA PRO A 73 0.26 -10.82 15.46
C PRO A 73 -0.97 -10.29 14.71
N LEU A 74 -1.91 -9.63 15.39
CA LEU A 74 -3.05 -9.00 14.74
C LEU A 74 -2.62 -7.85 13.81
N LEU A 75 -1.42 -7.29 13.99
CA LEU A 75 -0.86 -6.28 13.07
C LEU A 75 -0.42 -6.87 11.72
N ILE A 76 -0.37 -8.20 11.57
CA ILE A 76 -0.08 -8.86 10.30
C ILE A 76 -1.17 -8.54 9.26
N ILE A 77 -2.44 -8.46 9.67
CA ILE A 77 -3.57 -8.15 8.78
C ILE A 77 -3.40 -6.77 8.13
N PRO A 78 -3.29 -5.65 8.88
CA PRO A 78 -3.11 -4.34 8.29
C PRO A 78 -1.76 -4.19 7.57
N PHE A 79 -0.72 -4.93 7.97
CA PHE A 79 0.56 -4.96 7.26
C PHE A 79 0.43 -5.57 5.85
N VAL A 80 -0.21 -6.73 5.74
CA VAL A 80 -0.44 -7.39 4.46
C VAL A 80 -1.37 -6.56 3.58
N ALA A 81 -2.46 -6.01 4.13
CA ALA A 81 -3.34 -5.10 3.39
C ALA A 81 -2.57 -3.88 2.85
N THR A 82 -1.71 -3.28 3.69
CA THR A 82 -0.81 -2.19 3.30
C THR A 82 0.10 -2.57 2.14
N TYR A 83 0.71 -3.76 2.19
CA TYR A 83 1.58 -4.25 1.13
C TYR A 83 0.85 -4.34 -0.22
N VAL A 84 -0.37 -4.87 -0.22
CA VAL A 84 -1.19 -4.96 -1.43
C VAL A 84 -1.52 -3.57 -1.97
N PHE A 85 -1.94 -2.63 -1.12
CA PHE A 85 -2.18 -1.24 -1.54
C PHE A 85 -0.94 -0.58 -2.14
N ILE A 86 0.25 -0.82 -1.57
CA ILE A 86 1.51 -0.30 -2.11
C ILE A 86 1.78 -0.88 -3.49
N LYS A 87 1.56 -2.18 -3.70
CA LYS A 87 1.69 -2.81 -5.04
C LYS A 87 0.72 -2.20 -6.05
N GLN A 88 -0.55 -2.02 -5.67
CA GLN A 88 -1.56 -1.36 -6.50
C GLN A 88 -1.11 0.04 -6.92
N GLU A 89 -0.67 0.87 -5.96
CA GLU A 89 -0.20 2.23 -6.22
C GLU A 89 1.05 2.25 -7.11
N LYS A 90 2.00 1.34 -6.90
CA LYS A 90 3.21 1.24 -7.73
C LYS A 90 2.88 0.90 -9.18
N ARG A 91 2.04 -0.13 -9.39
CA ARG A 91 1.60 -0.53 -10.74
C ARG A 91 0.89 0.62 -11.45
N ALA A 92 -0.06 1.29 -10.77
CA ALA A 92 -0.76 2.44 -11.32
C ALA A 92 0.20 3.60 -11.64
N ALA A 93 1.18 3.88 -10.78
CA ALA A 93 2.18 4.91 -11.01
C ALA A 93 3.12 4.60 -12.19
N GLU A 94 3.48 3.33 -12.40
CA GLU A 94 4.25 2.89 -13.57
C GLU A 94 3.47 3.05 -14.87
N ILE A 95 2.17 2.71 -14.84
CA ILE A 95 1.26 2.96 -15.96
C ILE A 95 1.15 4.47 -16.24
N GLU A 96 0.88 5.30 -15.22
CA GLU A 96 0.79 6.75 -15.39
C GLU A 96 2.10 7.35 -15.93
N LYS A 97 3.25 6.84 -15.48
CA LYS A 97 4.57 7.30 -15.94
C LYS A 97 4.83 6.97 -17.41
N SER A 98 4.35 5.83 -17.90
CA SER A 98 4.56 5.37 -19.27
C SER A 98 3.50 5.88 -20.26
N ALA A 99 2.33 6.30 -19.78
CA ALA A 99 1.23 6.78 -20.59
C ALA A 99 1.57 7.94 -21.56
N PRO A 100 2.35 8.98 -21.18
CA PRO A 100 2.73 10.04 -22.12
C PRO A 100 3.51 9.50 -23.33
N ASP A 101 4.47 8.61 -23.09
CA ASP A 101 5.30 8.04 -24.15
C ASP A 101 4.49 7.10 -25.04
N PHE A 102 3.60 6.29 -24.44
CA PHE A 102 2.63 5.47 -25.15
C PHE A 102 1.75 6.30 -26.09
N LEU A 103 1.11 7.36 -25.59
CA LEU A 103 0.24 8.21 -26.40
C LEU A 103 1.02 8.96 -27.49
N ARG A 104 2.24 9.42 -27.18
CA ARG A 104 3.11 10.07 -28.18
C ARG A 104 3.48 9.12 -29.31
N GLN A 105 3.80 7.87 -29.01
CA GLN A 105 4.07 6.84 -30.02
C GLN A 105 2.82 6.54 -30.86
N LEU A 106 1.66 6.37 -30.21
CA LEU A 106 0.39 6.18 -30.89
C LEU A 106 0.09 7.34 -31.86
N SER A 107 0.26 8.58 -31.41
CA SER A 107 0.12 9.78 -32.26
C SER A 107 1.05 9.74 -33.47
N ALA A 108 2.33 9.39 -33.28
CA ALA A 108 3.30 9.32 -34.38
C ALA A 108 2.91 8.26 -35.43
N MET A 109 2.43 7.10 -35.01
CA MET A 109 1.95 6.04 -35.90
C MET A 109 0.72 6.47 -36.69
N LEU A 110 -0.24 7.14 -36.04
CA LEU A 110 -1.41 7.69 -36.72
C LEU A 110 -1.04 8.79 -37.72
N LYS A 111 -0.04 9.64 -37.42
CA LYS A 111 0.44 10.69 -38.34
C LYS A 111 1.04 10.13 -39.63
N VAL A 112 1.66 8.95 -39.58
CA VAL A 112 2.21 8.27 -40.78
C VAL A 112 1.16 7.40 -41.50
N GLY A 113 -0.10 7.43 -41.07
CA GLY A 113 -1.24 6.83 -41.78
C GLY A 113 -1.64 5.42 -41.32
N LEU A 114 -1.08 4.90 -40.21
CA LEU A 114 -1.59 3.66 -39.62
C LEU A 114 -3.01 3.86 -39.10
N SER A 115 -3.86 2.85 -39.24
CA SER A 115 -5.13 2.81 -38.52
C SER A 115 -4.86 2.67 -37.02
N PHE A 116 -5.83 3.08 -36.21
CA PHE A 116 -5.73 3.00 -34.76
C PHE A 116 -5.52 1.57 -34.26
N GLU A 117 -6.24 0.63 -34.87
CA GLU A 117 -6.15 -0.80 -34.61
C GLU A 117 -4.75 -1.36 -34.93
N ASN A 118 -4.18 -1.00 -36.08
CA ASN A 118 -2.84 -1.46 -36.49
C ASN A 118 -1.75 -0.85 -35.61
N ALA A 119 -1.88 0.44 -35.27
CA ALA A 119 -0.95 1.10 -34.35
C ALA A 119 -0.94 0.44 -32.97
N MET A 120 -2.12 0.12 -32.44
CA MET A 120 -2.26 -0.59 -31.17
C MET A 120 -1.73 -2.03 -31.24
N GLU A 121 -1.93 -2.74 -32.34
CA GLU A 121 -1.35 -4.06 -32.54
C GLU A 121 0.18 -4.01 -32.54
N ASP A 122 0.79 -3.06 -33.24
CA ASP A 122 2.25 -2.91 -33.27
C ASP A 122 2.81 -2.53 -31.88
N MET A 123 2.17 -1.57 -31.19
CA MET A 123 2.56 -1.21 -29.83
C MET A 123 2.47 -2.40 -28.87
N SER A 124 1.49 -3.29 -29.05
CA SER A 124 1.34 -4.49 -28.22
C SER A 124 2.46 -5.52 -28.38
N LYS A 125 3.17 -5.51 -29.52
CA LYS A 125 4.24 -6.48 -29.81
C LYS A 125 5.56 -6.05 -29.18
N TYR A 126 5.93 -4.78 -29.33
CA TYR A 126 7.27 -4.28 -29.03
C TYR A 126 7.39 -3.51 -27.71
N GLY A 127 6.28 -3.08 -27.11
CA GLY A 127 6.31 -2.37 -25.84
C GLY A 127 6.44 -3.29 -24.63
N GLU A 128 7.08 -2.79 -23.59
CA GLU A 128 7.29 -3.47 -22.32
C GLU A 128 6.69 -2.68 -21.14
N GLY A 129 6.17 -3.41 -20.15
CA GLY A 129 5.61 -2.85 -18.93
C GLY A 129 4.09 -2.91 -18.88
N PRO A 130 3.50 -2.53 -17.72
CA PRO A 130 2.12 -2.87 -17.38
C PRO A 130 1.07 -2.26 -18.33
N LEU A 131 1.34 -1.09 -18.91
CA LEU A 131 0.44 -0.48 -19.91
C LEU A 131 0.44 -1.27 -21.24
N TYR A 132 1.60 -1.76 -21.66
CA TYR A 132 1.72 -2.56 -22.88
C TYR A 132 1.20 -3.98 -22.70
N ASP A 133 1.31 -4.54 -21.49
CA ASP A 133 0.69 -5.83 -21.14
C ASP A 133 -0.84 -5.75 -21.25
N GLU A 134 -1.44 -4.68 -20.71
CA GLU A 134 -2.87 -4.44 -20.81
C GLU A 134 -3.31 -4.14 -22.26
N THR A 135 -2.45 -3.49 -23.04
CA THR A 135 -2.64 -3.28 -24.48
C THR A 135 -2.62 -4.61 -25.25
N ARG A 136 -1.66 -5.49 -24.95
CA ARG A 136 -1.56 -6.84 -25.53
C ARG A 136 -2.78 -7.68 -25.19
N ARG A 137 -3.26 -7.58 -23.95
CA ARG A 137 -4.51 -8.21 -23.53
C ARG A 137 -5.71 -7.69 -24.31
N ALA A 138 -5.84 -6.37 -24.48
CA ALA A 138 -6.93 -5.77 -25.25
C ALA A 138 -6.91 -6.23 -26.72
N ILE A 139 -5.73 -6.27 -27.35
CA ILE A 139 -5.57 -6.78 -28.72
C ILE A 139 -5.91 -8.26 -28.83
N ALA A 140 -5.53 -9.08 -27.84
CA ALA A 140 -5.93 -10.48 -27.80
C ALA A 140 -7.45 -10.65 -27.70
N GLU A 141 -8.12 -9.85 -26.87
CA GLU A 141 -9.59 -9.84 -26.75
C GLU A 141 -10.27 -9.46 -28.08
N ILE A 142 -9.72 -8.48 -28.80
CA ILE A 142 -10.22 -8.07 -30.12
C ILE A 142 -10.06 -9.20 -31.14
N LYS A 143 -8.91 -9.89 -31.14
CA LYS A 143 -8.63 -11.00 -32.06
C LYS A 143 -9.57 -12.21 -31.89
N VAL A 144 -10.12 -12.40 -30.69
CA VAL A 144 -11.12 -13.45 -30.41
C VAL A 144 -12.56 -12.97 -30.58
N GLY A 145 -12.77 -11.76 -31.11
CA GLY A 145 -14.08 -11.25 -31.54
C GLY A 145 -14.71 -10.19 -30.63
N ARG A 146 -14.02 -9.70 -29.59
CA ARG A 146 -14.53 -8.58 -28.78
C ARG A 146 -14.53 -7.29 -29.62
N ASN A 147 -15.58 -6.47 -29.46
CA ASN A 147 -15.61 -5.14 -30.07
C ASN A 147 -14.42 -4.29 -29.60
N PHE A 148 -13.83 -3.53 -30.52
CA PHE A 148 -12.67 -2.67 -30.24
C PHE A 148 -12.93 -1.66 -29.12
N ASP A 149 -14.05 -0.95 -29.18
CA ASP A 149 -14.41 0.09 -28.24
C ASP A 149 -14.60 -0.51 -26.83
N ASP A 150 -15.21 -1.69 -26.75
CA ASP A 150 -15.37 -2.43 -25.49
C ASP A 150 -14.04 -2.91 -24.92
N ALA A 151 -13.15 -3.44 -25.76
CA ALA A 151 -11.82 -3.90 -25.34
C ALA A 151 -10.94 -2.73 -24.87
N TRP A 152 -11.03 -1.58 -25.55
CA TRP A 152 -10.34 -0.34 -25.21
C TRP A 152 -10.80 0.21 -23.86
N MET A 153 -12.11 0.29 -23.64
CA MET A 153 -12.66 0.74 -22.35
C MET A 153 -12.37 -0.26 -21.23
N ALA A 154 -12.43 -1.56 -21.50
CA ALA A 154 -12.05 -2.58 -20.52
C ALA A 154 -10.56 -2.48 -20.15
N MET A 155 -9.68 -2.20 -21.12
CA MET A 155 -8.26 -1.90 -20.85
C MET A 155 -8.14 -0.68 -19.95
N ALA A 156 -8.77 0.43 -20.30
CA ALA A 156 -8.72 1.68 -19.53
C ALA A 156 -9.15 1.49 -18.07
N GLN A 157 -10.20 0.69 -17.82
CA GLN A 157 -10.66 0.35 -16.48
C GLN A 157 -9.65 -0.52 -15.69
N ARG A 158 -8.94 -1.43 -16.37
CA ARG A 158 -7.91 -2.28 -15.76
C ARG A 158 -6.66 -1.51 -15.35
N LEU A 159 -6.38 -0.36 -15.97
CA LEU A 159 -5.25 0.50 -15.60
C LEU A 159 -5.35 1.10 -14.19
N LYS A 160 -6.55 1.10 -13.58
CA LYS A 160 -6.82 1.63 -12.23
C LYS A 160 -6.37 3.09 -12.03
N SER A 161 -6.33 3.88 -13.10
CA SER A 161 -6.11 5.34 -13.06
C SER A 161 -7.32 6.06 -13.63
N LYS A 162 -8.04 6.79 -12.77
CA LYS A 162 -9.22 7.60 -13.17
C LYS A 162 -8.87 8.66 -14.21
N GLU A 163 -7.65 9.17 -14.16
CA GLU A 163 -7.14 10.18 -15.07
C GLU A 163 -6.96 9.60 -16.48
N LEU A 164 -6.29 8.45 -16.56
CA LEU A 164 -6.11 7.74 -17.82
C LEU A 164 -7.44 7.21 -18.37
N GLU A 165 -8.34 6.72 -17.52
CA GLU A 165 -9.67 6.26 -17.94
C GLU A 165 -10.45 7.37 -18.66
N ARG A 166 -10.43 8.60 -18.11
CA ARG A 166 -11.04 9.77 -18.76
C ARG A 166 -10.39 10.10 -20.09
N ILE A 167 -9.06 10.08 -20.14
CA ILE A 167 -8.29 10.35 -21.37
C ILE A 167 -8.61 9.31 -22.45
N PHE A 168 -8.58 8.03 -22.11
CA PHE A 168 -8.89 6.95 -23.05
C PHE A 168 -10.34 7.04 -23.56
N THR A 169 -11.28 7.46 -22.70
CA THR A 169 -12.67 7.74 -23.10
C THR A 169 -12.75 8.88 -24.14
N ILE A 170 -12.02 9.98 -23.92
CA ILE A 170 -11.99 11.12 -24.84
C ILE A 170 -11.39 10.73 -26.19
N ILE A 171 -10.30 9.94 -26.17
CA ILE A 171 -9.63 9.43 -27.37
C ILE A 171 -10.60 8.56 -28.17
N LEU A 172 -11.35 7.69 -27.50
CA LEU A 172 -12.32 6.81 -28.14
C LEU A 172 -13.40 7.60 -28.88
N GLY A 173 -13.99 8.62 -28.22
CA GLY A 173 -15.01 9.48 -28.82
C GLY A 173 -14.50 10.30 -30.02
N SER A 174 -13.22 10.65 -30.00
CA SER A 174 -12.59 11.47 -31.04
C SER A 174 -11.95 10.66 -32.17
N ARG A 175 -11.97 9.32 -32.09
CA ARG A 175 -11.31 8.39 -33.03
C ARG A 175 -11.82 8.48 -34.46
N LYS A 176 -13.09 8.84 -34.66
CA LYS A 176 -13.72 8.97 -36.00
C LYS A 176 -13.16 10.14 -36.82
N SER A 177 -12.35 11.01 -36.23
CA SER A 177 -11.88 12.27 -36.81
C SER A 177 -10.55 12.17 -37.58
N GLY A 178 -10.03 10.97 -37.84
CA GLY A 178 -8.87 10.75 -38.72
C GLY A 178 -7.60 11.51 -38.31
N SER A 179 -6.98 12.26 -39.21
CA SER A 179 -5.72 13.00 -38.94
C SER A 179 -5.80 13.99 -37.78
N SER A 180 -7.00 14.48 -37.44
CA SER A 180 -7.20 15.36 -36.28
C SER A 180 -6.94 14.64 -34.95
N ILE A 181 -7.25 13.34 -34.85
CA ILE A 181 -7.07 12.58 -33.60
C ILE A 181 -5.59 12.45 -33.22
N ALA A 182 -4.70 12.39 -34.21
CA ALA A 182 -3.27 12.25 -33.95
C ALA A 182 -2.71 13.49 -33.24
N ASN A 183 -3.17 14.69 -33.61
CA ASN A 183 -2.79 15.93 -32.92
C ASN A 183 -3.40 16.00 -31.52
N VAL A 184 -4.68 15.61 -31.36
CA VAL A 184 -5.33 15.56 -30.04
C VAL A 184 -4.58 14.63 -29.08
N ILE A 185 -4.20 13.43 -29.53
CA ILE A 185 -3.42 12.48 -28.71
C ILE A 185 -2.04 13.06 -28.35
N PHE A 186 -1.40 13.78 -29.28
CA PHE A 186 -0.11 14.43 -29.02
C PHE A 186 -0.24 15.49 -27.93
N ASP A 187 -1.23 16.37 -28.02
CA ASP A 187 -1.46 17.42 -27.04
C ASP A 187 -1.80 16.84 -25.66
N VAL A 188 -2.62 15.79 -25.61
CA VAL A 188 -2.90 15.04 -24.38
C VAL A 188 -1.63 14.42 -23.79
N SER A 189 -0.73 13.90 -24.63
CA SER A 189 0.55 13.34 -24.16
C SER A 189 1.45 14.38 -23.50
N ASN A 190 1.50 15.61 -24.05
CA ASN A 190 2.26 16.72 -23.46
C ASN A 190 1.62 17.17 -22.16
N ASN A 191 0.30 17.35 -22.14
CA ASN A 191 -0.44 17.70 -20.92
C ASN A 191 -0.21 16.67 -19.80
N LEU A 192 -0.25 15.37 -20.11
CA LEU A 192 0.07 14.33 -19.12
C LEU A 192 1.50 14.44 -18.58
N ARG A 193 2.47 14.74 -19.44
CA ARG A 193 3.87 14.93 -19.04
C ARG A 193 4.02 16.10 -18.07
N ASP A 194 3.37 17.22 -18.36
CA ASP A 194 3.37 18.40 -17.49
C ASP A 194 2.66 18.11 -16.16
N MET A 195 1.53 17.41 -16.20
CA MET A 195 0.83 16.99 -14.98
C MET A 195 1.67 16.06 -14.10
N LEU A 196 2.43 15.13 -14.70
CA LEU A 196 3.36 14.29 -13.95
C LEU A 196 4.50 15.10 -13.31
N ALA A 197 5.01 16.13 -14.00
CA ALA A 197 6.01 17.03 -13.44
C ALA A 197 5.46 17.80 -12.24
N LEU A 198 4.25 18.37 -12.36
CA LEU A 198 3.55 19.04 -11.25
C LEU A 198 3.26 18.10 -10.08
N LYS A 199 2.85 16.85 -10.33
CA LYS A 199 2.66 15.82 -9.29
C LYS A 199 3.98 15.54 -8.54
N ARG A 200 5.11 15.48 -9.25
CA ARG A 200 6.44 15.26 -8.65
C ARG A 200 6.88 16.46 -7.80
N GLU A 201 6.70 17.67 -8.31
CA GLU A 201 7.03 18.91 -7.59
C GLU A 201 6.21 19.03 -6.31
N ARG A 202 4.88 18.83 -6.39
CA ARG A 202 4.00 18.82 -5.22
C ARG A 202 4.40 17.77 -4.19
N LYS A 203 4.76 16.55 -4.64
CA LYS A 203 5.24 15.50 -3.72
C LYS A 203 6.52 15.92 -3.02
N SER A 204 7.42 16.62 -3.71
CA SER A 204 8.65 17.14 -3.13
C SER A 204 8.38 18.26 -2.12
N SER A 205 7.46 19.18 -2.43
CA SER A 205 7.19 20.34 -1.56
C SER A 205 6.61 19.95 -0.20
N VAL A 206 5.80 18.88 -0.14
CA VAL A 206 5.23 18.38 1.13
C VAL A 206 6.15 17.43 1.89
N MET A 207 7.25 16.98 1.26
CA MET A 207 8.13 15.95 1.84
C MET A 207 8.77 16.40 3.16
N MET A 208 9.11 17.69 3.28
CA MET A 208 9.69 18.24 4.50
C MET A 208 8.74 18.09 5.70
N ALA A 209 7.45 18.41 5.51
CA ALA A 209 6.43 18.24 6.55
C ALA A 209 6.24 16.76 6.93
N VAL A 210 6.25 15.86 5.94
CA VAL A 210 6.16 14.41 6.17
C VAL A 210 7.37 13.92 6.97
N MET A 211 8.59 14.36 6.66
CA MET A 211 9.79 13.98 7.40
C MET A 211 9.74 14.45 8.86
N PHE A 212 9.29 15.69 9.10
CA PHE A 212 9.10 16.20 10.47
C PHE A 212 8.12 15.33 11.28
N LEU A 213 7.00 14.94 10.66
CA LEU A 213 6.01 14.06 11.27
C LEU A 213 6.58 12.67 11.60
N ILE A 214 7.36 12.08 10.68
CA ILE A 214 8.03 10.78 10.92
C ILE A 214 9.03 10.89 12.07
N ILE A 215 9.88 11.93 12.09
CA ILE A 215 10.85 12.17 13.16
C ILE A 215 10.13 12.34 14.51
N SER A 216 9.02 13.06 14.54
CA SER A 216 8.20 13.24 15.75
C SER A 216 7.69 11.89 16.29
N ALA A 217 7.14 11.03 15.42
CA ALA A 217 6.55 9.75 15.82
C ALA A 217 7.60 8.69 16.18
N VAL A 218 8.73 8.65 15.48
CA VAL A 218 9.75 7.60 15.59
C VAL A 218 10.84 7.94 16.61
N ILE A 219 11.25 9.20 16.68
CA ILE A 219 12.41 9.60 17.49
C ILE A 219 11.95 10.41 18.69
N ALA A 220 11.34 11.58 18.47
CA ALA A 220 11.10 12.55 19.55
C ALA A 220 10.16 12.01 20.64
N SER A 221 9.02 11.45 20.23
CA SER A 221 7.99 10.99 21.18
C SER A 221 8.42 9.72 21.95
N PRO A 222 8.94 8.66 21.30
CA PRO A 222 9.45 7.47 22.00
C PRO A 222 10.60 7.78 22.94
N PHE A 223 11.50 8.68 22.52
CA PHE A 223 12.61 9.10 23.36
C PHE A 223 12.12 9.83 24.62
N ALA A 224 11.28 10.85 24.46
CA ALA A 224 10.75 11.60 25.59
C ALA A 224 9.99 10.69 26.59
N LEU A 225 9.11 9.82 26.09
CA LEU A 225 8.32 8.93 26.94
C LEU A 225 9.13 7.77 27.52
N GLY A 226 10.14 7.30 26.79
CA GLY A 226 11.13 6.35 27.30
C GLY A 226 11.86 6.95 28.51
N MET A 227 12.32 8.20 28.40
CA MET A 227 12.98 8.92 29.51
C MET A 227 12.05 9.13 30.71
N VAL A 228 10.75 9.39 30.50
CA VAL A 228 9.76 9.42 31.59
C VAL A 228 9.68 8.07 32.30
N SER A 229 9.74 6.96 31.55
CA SER A 229 9.72 5.61 32.12
C SER A 229 10.97 5.31 32.93
N VAL A 230 12.14 5.72 32.44
CA VAL A 230 13.43 5.63 33.14
C VAL A 230 13.40 6.42 34.44
N TYR A 231 12.93 7.67 34.39
CA TYR A 231 12.80 8.50 35.59
C TYR A 231 11.83 7.88 36.60
N SER A 232 10.73 7.30 36.12
CA SER A 232 9.76 6.62 36.98
C SER A 232 10.38 5.41 37.70
N GLN A 233 11.17 4.60 37.00
CA GLN A 233 11.91 3.46 37.58
C GLN A 233 12.96 3.93 38.59
N PHE A 234 13.71 4.99 38.27
CA PHE A 234 14.67 5.59 39.19
C PHE A 234 13.99 6.07 40.48
N MET A 235 12.84 6.74 40.40
CA MET A 235 12.12 7.17 41.59
C MET A 235 11.60 6.00 42.44
N GLN A 236 11.21 4.90 41.80
CA GLN A 236 10.79 3.68 42.49
C GLN A 236 11.95 3.02 43.27
N SER A 237 13.20 3.11 42.80
CA SER A 237 14.35 2.55 43.52
C SER A 237 14.64 3.27 44.85
N PHE A 238 14.27 4.56 44.96
CA PHE A 238 14.26 5.31 46.23
C PHE A 238 13.01 5.08 47.09
N GLY A 239 12.16 4.11 46.74
CA GLY A 239 10.93 3.79 47.47
C GLY A 239 9.77 4.77 47.23
N LYS A 240 9.87 5.68 46.27
CA LYS A 240 8.77 6.60 45.92
C LYS A 240 7.82 5.93 44.93
N GLN A 241 6.78 5.28 45.44
CA GLN A 241 5.76 4.59 44.65
C GLN A 241 4.41 5.32 44.70
N THR A 242 4.34 6.52 44.14
CA THR A 242 3.04 7.20 43.96
C THR A 242 2.28 6.58 42.78
N GLN A 243 0.95 6.66 42.81
CA GLN A 243 0.11 6.20 41.69
C GLN A 243 0.52 6.82 40.35
N LEU A 244 0.97 8.08 40.36
CA LEU A 244 1.44 8.77 39.16
C LEU A 244 2.69 8.14 38.55
N ILE A 245 3.66 7.74 39.38
CA ILE A 245 4.91 7.10 38.95
C ILE A 245 4.65 5.73 38.32
N LEU A 246 3.65 5.01 38.81
CA LEU A 246 3.25 3.71 38.25
C LEU A 246 2.43 3.85 36.96
N ALA A 247 1.59 4.89 36.87
CA ALA A 247 0.71 5.10 35.71
C ALA A 247 1.42 5.75 34.50
N ALA A 248 2.46 6.55 34.70
CA ALA A 248 3.10 7.32 33.63
C ALA A 248 3.68 6.46 32.49
N PRO A 249 4.40 5.35 32.73
CA PRO A 249 4.89 4.49 31.65
C PRO A 249 3.77 3.85 30.81
N PHE A 250 2.68 3.46 31.47
CA PHE A 250 1.51 2.88 30.81
C PHE A 250 0.78 3.92 29.96
N ALA A 251 0.55 5.12 30.50
CA ALA A 251 -0.02 6.24 29.76
C ALA A 251 0.83 6.62 28.54
N GLY A 252 2.16 6.57 28.67
CA GLY A 252 3.10 6.80 27.58
C GLY A 252 2.93 5.80 26.43
N GLN A 253 2.75 4.51 26.72
CA GLN A 253 2.51 3.49 25.69
C GLN A 253 1.21 3.74 24.92
N ILE A 254 0.13 4.08 25.62
CA ILE A 254 -1.15 4.42 25.00
C ILE A 254 -0.99 5.67 24.11
N TYR A 255 -0.32 6.70 24.62
CA TYR A 255 -0.04 7.91 23.85
C TYR A 255 0.75 7.61 22.58
N LEU A 256 1.79 6.77 22.63
CA LEU A 256 2.60 6.44 21.45
C LEU A 256 1.79 5.77 20.35
N VAL A 257 0.87 4.87 20.71
CA VAL A 257 -0.01 4.22 19.75
C VAL A 257 -0.93 5.26 19.11
N ILE A 258 -1.60 6.09 19.93
CA ILE A 258 -2.50 7.14 19.44
C ILE A 258 -1.75 8.12 18.53
N HIS A 259 -0.59 8.61 18.97
CA HIS A 259 0.25 9.55 18.24
C HIS A 259 0.72 8.96 16.91
N SER A 260 1.19 7.72 16.90
CA SER A 260 1.62 7.04 15.66
C SER A 260 0.46 6.85 14.68
N VAL A 261 -0.73 6.53 15.18
CA VAL A 261 -1.94 6.44 14.35
C VAL A 261 -2.26 7.80 13.75
N LEU A 262 -2.36 8.85 14.57
CA LEU A 262 -2.65 10.22 14.11
C LEU A 262 -1.64 10.73 13.09
N VAL A 263 -0.34 10.55 13.36
CA VAL A 263 0.73 10.92 12.43
C VAL A 263 0.58 10.17 11.11
N GLY A 264 0.30 8.86 11.14
CA GLY A 264 0.09 8.07 9.92
C GLY A 264 -1.11 8.55 9.10
N LEU A 265 -2.21 8.94 9.76
CA LEU A 265 -3.37 9.53 9.08
C LEU A 265 -3.04 10.90 8.46
N ILE A 266 -2.33 11.77 9.19
CA ILE A 266 -1.94 13.10 8.70
C ILE A 266 -1.02 12.98 7.48
N ILE A 267 0.00 12.11 7.54
CA ILE A 267 0.90 11.85 6.40
C ILE A 267 0.09 11.41 5.17
N SER A 268 -0.93 10.57 5.37
CA SER A 268 -1.78 10.11 4.28
C SER A 268 -2.60 11.21 3.63
N ILE A 269 -3.16 12.12 4.43
CA ILE A 269 -3.89 13.28 3.92
C ILE A 269 -2.95 14.18 3.11
N ILE A 270 -1.75 14.45 3.64
CA ILE A 270 -0.76 15.33 3.00
C ILE A 270 -0.27 14.73 1.67
N MET A 271 0.05 13.44 1.64
CA MET A 271 0.65 12.81 0.47
C MET A 271 -0.37 12.35 -0.58
N TYR A 272 -1.55 11.89 -0.16
CA TYR A 272 -2.51 11.21 -1.02
C TYR A 272 -3.90 11.84 -1.02
N GLY A 273 -4.20 12.78 -0.12
CA GLY A 273 -5.52 13.38 0.02
C GLY A 273 -6.61 12.41 0.51
N ASP A 274 -6.23 11.23 1.01
CA ASP A 274 -7.17 10.18 1.44
C ASP A 274 -6.76 9.62 2.80
N VAL A 275 -7.66 9.68 3.77
CA VAL A 275 -7.46 9.21 5.15
C VAL A 275 -7.34 7.68 5.21
N LYS A 276 -8.05 6.95 4.34
CA LYS A 276 -8.08 5.48 4.37
C LYS A 276 -6.71 4.87 4.13
N LYS A 277 -5.89 5.56 3.35
CA LYS A 277 -4.51 5.18 3.07
C LYS A 277 -3.60 5.34 4.28
N GLY A 278 -4.03 5.98 5.38
CA GLY A 278 -3.19 6.24 6.54
C GLY A 278 -2.80 5.01 7.34
N ILE A 279 -3.57 3.93 7.24
CA ILE A 279 -3.23 2.63 7.83
C ILE A 279 -1.83 2.18 7.40
N LYS A 280 -1.40 2.52 6.17
CA LYS A 280 -0.06 2.17 5.64
C LYS A 280 1.10 2.80 6.38
N PHE A 281 0.86 3.93 7.04
CA PHE A 281 1.85 4.65 7.80
C PHE A 281 1.70 4.39 9.30
N SER A 282 0.45 4.35 9.79
CA SER A 282 0.14 4.20 11.21
C SER A 282 0.74 2.93 11.82
N VAL A 283 0.64 1.78 11.14
CA VAL A 283 1.12 0.50 11.70
C VAL A 283 2.65 0.42 11.76
N PRO A 284 3.42 0.69 10.68
CA PRO A 284 4.87 0.70 10.77
C PRO A 284 5.39 1.73 11.77
N LEU A 285 4.79 2.94 11.81
CA LEU A 285 5.19 3.96 12.76
C LEU A 285 4.98 3.49 14.20
N ALA A 286 3.80 2.93 14.52
CA ALA A 286 3.52 2.43 15.87
C ALA A 286 4.49 1.34 16.30
N LEU A 287 4.83 0.39 15.41
CA LEU A 287 5.78 -0.69 15.69
C LEU A 287 7.19 -0.16 15.98
N VAL A 288 7.71 0.70 15.10
CA VAL A 288 9.07 1.27 15.27
C VAL A 288 9.11 2.17 16.51
N SER A 289 8.08 2.99 16.70
CA SER A 289 7.92 3.89 17.84
C SER A 289 7.91 3.11 19.16
N TYR A 290 7.13 2.04 19.24
CA TYR A 290 7.09 1.15 20.41
C TYR A 290 8.42 0.43 20.65
N GLY A 291 9.08 -0.05 19.58
CA GLY A 291 10.40 -0.68 19.69
C GLY A 291 11.46 0.25 20.27
N ILE A 292 11.52 1.50 19.80
CA ILE A 292 12.44 2.51 20.32
C ILE A 292 12.13 2.84 21.78
N PHE A 293 10.85 3.04 22.12
CA PHE A 293 10.42 3.26 23.49
C PHE A 293 10.87 2.12 24.41
N TYR A 294 10.64 0.86 24.01
CA TYR A 294 10.99 -0.33 24.77
C TYR A 294 12.51 -0.44 24.98
N LEU A 295 13.31 -0.16 23.95
CA LEU A 295 14.76 -0.14 24.07
C LEU A 295 15.22 0.87 25.11
N ILE A 296 14.70 2.10 25.05
CA ILE A 296 15.08 3.17 25.98
C ILE A 296 14.63 2.84 27.40
N SER A 297 13.39 2.39 27.58
CA SER A 297 12.83 2.13 28.91
C SER A 297 13.51 0.98 29.64
N ASN A 298 14.01 -0.04 28.92
CA ASN A 298 14.67 -1.20 29.53
C ASN A 298 16.18 -1.02 29.66
N PHE A 299 16.83 -0.43 28.65
CA PHE A 299 18.29 -0.25 28.67
C PHE A 299 18.72 0.69 29.78
N ALA A 300 18.04 1.83 29.93
CA ALA A 300 18.37 2.77 30.99
C ALA A 300 17.89 2.29 32.37
N GLY A 301 16.80 1.52 32.45
CA GLY A 301 16.39 0.86 33.70
C GLY A 301 17.44 -0.11 34.25
N ALA A 302 18.08 -0.88 33.37
CA ALA A 302 19.16 -1.80 33.74
C ALA A 302 20.41 -1.08 34.29
N MET A 303 20.67 0.17 33.89
CA MET A 303 21.80 0.96 34.40
C MET A 303 21.59 1.51 35.83
N PHE A 304 20.33 1.69 36.27
CA PHE A 304 20.04 2.24 37.61
C PHE A 304 19.79 1.16 38.66
N LEU A 305 19.64 -0.10 38.26
CA LEU A 305 19.38 -1.24 39.15
C LEU A 305 20.61 -2.14 39.37
N SER A 306 21.75 -1.82 38.74
CA SER A 306 23.08 -2.40 39.00
C SER A 306 23.88 -1.53 39.96
#